data_AF-A0A519Y807-F1
#
_entry.id   AF-A0A519Y807-F1
#
_cell.length_a   1.000
_cell.length_b   1.000
_cell.length_c   1.000
_cell.angle_alpha   90.00
_cell.angle_beta   90.00
_cell.angle_gamma   90.00
#
_symmetry.space_group_name_H-M   'P 1'
#
loop_
_entity.id
_entity.type
_entity.pdbx_description
1 polymer ?
#
loop_
_entity_poly.entity_id
_entity_poly.type
_entity_poly.pdbx_seq_one_letter_code
_entity_poly.pdbx_strand_id
1 'polypeptide(L)'
;MTIRSPYRLLLLFLLPLLAFAPAGERPAYRLFTAQGQSADYDQMLAQLAQAEVVLFGEQHNDPIAHWLELQIAKDLAQTKGPSKLVLGLEMFERDVQPLVAQYAAGTLADSAFERQSRPWPNYATDYRPLLQFARNQHIAVVGTNAPRRYAQQ
;
A
#
# COMPACT_ATOMS: atom_id res chain seq x y z
N MET A 1 -13.61 44.41 57.31
CA MET A 1 -14.32 44.88 56.12
C MET A 1 -13.34 44.80 54.95
N THR A 2 -13.31 43.66 54.26
CA THR A 2 -12.31 43.34 53.23
C THR A 2 -13.01 43.23 51.88
N ILE A 3 -12.83 44.26 51.05
CA ILE A 3 -13.42 44.35 49.70
C ILE A 3 -12.59 43.44 48.77
N ARG A 4 -13.19 42.34 48.29
CA ARG A 4 -12.59 41.50 47.24
C ARG A 4 -12.96 42.07 45.87
N SER A 5 -11.95 42.56 45.15
CA SER A 5 -12.08 43.08 43.78
C SER A 5 -12.34 41.93 42.78
N PRO A 6 -13.40 41.98 41.95
CA PRO A 6 -13.78 40.87 41.04
C PRO A 6 -12.96 40.82 39.74
N TYR A 7 -12.03 41.75 39.51
CA TYR A 7 -11.43 41.93 38.18
C TYR A 7 -10.18 41.08 37.91
N ARG A 8 -9.75 40.20 38.83
CA ARG A 8 -8.62 39.30 38.58
C ARG A 8 -8.93 38.10 37.68
N LEU A 9 -10.21 37.90 37.32
CA LEU A 9 -10.64 36.76 36.49
C LEU A 9 -11.01 37.14 35.05
N LEU A 10 -10.68 38.35 34.59
CA LEU A 10 -11.02 38.83 33.25
C LEU A 10 -9.81 39.07 32.33
N LEU A 11 -8.62 38.59 32.71
CA LEU A 11 -7.37 38.76 31.95
C LEU A 11 -6.82 37.42 31.40
N LEU A 12 -7.58 36.33 31.48
CA LEU A 12 -7.20 35.00 30.97
C LEU A 12 -7.92 34.61 29.66
N PHE A 13 -8.76 35.48 29.09
CA PHE A 13 -9.50 35.23 27.84
C PHE A 13 -8.88 35.91 26.60
N LEU A 14 -7.59 36.25 26.65
CA LEU A 14 -6.86 36.87 25.54
C LEU A 14 -5.57 36.09 25.23
N LEU A 15 -5.67 34.76 25.14
CA LEU A 15 -4.76 33.99 24.30
C LEU A 15 -5.31 34.12 22.87
N PRO A 16 -4.76 35.01 22.01
CA PRO A 16 -5.16 35.01 20.63
C PRO A 16 -4.72 33.68 20.05
N LEU A 17 -5.69 33.00 19.43
CA LEU A 17 -5.54 31.98 18.42
C LEU A 17 -4.13 32.05 17.79
N LEU A 18 -3.23 31.17 18.23
CA LEU A 18 -2.05 30.81 17.44
C LEU A 18 -2.65 30.25 16.15
N ALA A 19 -2.58 31.04 15.09
CA ALA A 19 -2.98 30.63 13.77
C ALA A 19 -2.21 29.35 13.43
N PHE A 20 -2.89 28.20 13.54
CA PHE A 20 -2.53 27.02 12.79
C PHE A 20 -2.73 27.38 11.32
N ALA A 21 -1.74 28.03 10.71
CA ALA A 21 -1.62 27.97 9.28
C ALA A 21 -1.37 26.48 8.97
N PRO A 22 -2.24 25.78 8.24
CA PRO A 22 -1.89 24.45 7.77
C PRO A 22 -0.61 24.63 6.96
N ALA A 23 0.48 24.02 7.41
CA ALA A 23 1.69 23.95 6.62
C ALA A 23 1.27 23.36 5.28
N GLY A 24 1.41 24.13 4.19
CA GLY A 24 0.91 23.73 2.88
C GLY A 24 1.36 22.30 2.59
N GLU A 25 0.39 21.39 2.46
CA GLU A 25 0.67 19.97 2.35
C GLU A 25 1.58 19.75 1.14
N ARG A 26 2.74 19.14 1.38
CA ARG A 26 3.67 18.70 0.34
C ARG A 26 3.53 17.18 0.24
N PRO A 27 2.52 16.67 -0.48
CA PRO A 27 2.28 15.24 -0.53
C PRO A 27 3.44 14.54 -1.24
N ALA A 28 3.79 13.33 -0.79
CA ALA A 28 4.85 12.52 -1.38
C ALA A 28 4.50 11.98 -2.77
N TYR A 29 3.20 11.94 -3.12
CA TYR A 29 2.70 11.51 -4.42
C TYR A 29 1.54 12.40 -4.89
N ARG A 30 1.23 12.31 -6.18
CA ARG A 30 0.05 12.91 -6.81
C ARG A 30 -0.50 11.95 -7.84
N LEU A 31 -1.82 11.94 -8.01
CA LEU A 31 -2.49 11.11 -8.99
C LEU A 31 -3.02 11.96 -10.13
N PHE A 32 -2.94 11.41 -11.34
CA PHE A 32 -3.43 12.08 -12.54
C PHE A 32 -4.18 11.11 -13.44
N THR A 33 -5.18 11.62 -14.15
CA THR A 33 -5.84 10.89 -15.23
C THR A 33 -4.95 10.84 -16.48
N ALA A 34 -5.32 10.04 -17.47
CA ALA A 34 -4.63 9.98 -18.76
C ALA A 34 -4.57 11.34 -19.50
N GLN A 35 -5.49 12.27 -19.18
CA GLN A 35 -5.52 13.63 -19.71
C GLN A 35 -4.71 14.62 -18.87
N GLY A 36 -3.94 14.13 -17.89
CA GLY A 36 -3.10 14.95 -17.01
C GLY A 36 -3.87 15.75 -15.96
N GLN A 37 -5.15 15.45 -15.74
CA GLN A 37 -5.97 16.12 -14.73
C GLN A 37 -5.72 15.50 -13.35
N SER A 38 -5.72 16.30 -12.29
CA SER A 38 -5.61 15.79 -10.92
C SER A 38 -6.70 14.74 -10.65
N ALA A 39 -6.31 13.58 -10.13
CA ALA A 39 -7.23 12.52 -9.76
C ALA A 39 -7.33 12.43 -8.23
N ASP A 40 -8.54 12.13 -7.76
CA ASP A 40 -8.80 11.84 -6.35
C ASP A 40 -8.59 10.35 -6.04
N TYR A 41 -7.98 10.06 -4.89
CA TYR A 41 -7.63 8.69 -4.52
C TYR A 41 -8.87 7.82 -4.31
N ASP A 42 -9.89 8.32 -3.60
CA ASP A 42 -11.09 7.56 -3.28
C ASP A 42 -11.93 7.31 -4.54
N GLN A 43 -12.01 8.30 -5.44
CA GLN A 43 -12.65 8.13 -6.74
C GLN A 43 -11.93 7.10 -7.61
N MET A 44 -10.59 7.14 -7.65
CA MET A 44 -9.80 6.13 -8.35
C MET A 44 -10.06 4.74 -7.75
N LEU A 45 -9.98 4.60 -6.43
CA LEU A 45 -10.22 3.33 -5.74
C LEU A 45 -11.62 2.76 -6.02
N ALA A 46 -12.65 3.61 -6.03
CA ALA A 46 -14.01 3.21 -6.37
C ALA A 46 -14.13 2.66 -7.81
N GLN A 47 -13.36 3.21 -8.75
CA GLN A 47 -13.28 2.69 -10.13
C GLN A 47 -12.52 1.37 -10.17
N LEU A 48 -11.36 1.28 -9.51
CA LEU A 48 -10.57 0.04 -9.42
C LEU A 48 -11.38 -1.10 -8.80
N ALA A 49 -12.23 -0.81 -7.82
CA ALA A 49 -13.09 -1.80 -7.17
C ALA A 49 -14.14 -2.40 -8.12
N GLN A 50 -14.50 -1.74 -9.21
CA GLN A 50 -15.43 -2.25 -10.21
C GLN A 50 -14.76 -3.10 -11.29
N ALA A 51 -13.45 -2.95 -11.48
CA ALA A 51 -12.70 -3.72 -12.47
C ALA A 51 -12.53 -5.19 -12.04
N GLU A 52 -12.49 -6.08 -13.03
CA GLU A 52 -12.13 -7.50 -12.84
C GLU A 52 -10.60 -7.68 -12.76
N VAL A 53 -9.86 -6.88 -13.54
CA VAL A 53 -8.39 -6.86 -13.58
C VAL A 53 -7.89 -5.43 -13.48
N VAL A 54 -6.97 -5.20 -12.55
CA VAL A 54 -6.24 -3.94 -12.40
C VAL A 54 -4.76 -4.22 -12.65
N LEU A 55 -4.16 -3.45 -13.56
CA LEU A 55 -2.72 -3.49 -13.80
C LEU A 55 -2.09 -2.31 -13.07
N PHE A 56 -1.25 -2.59 -12.08
CA PHE A 56 -0.44 -1.60 -11.41
C PHE A 56 0.96 -1.62 -12.02
N GLY A 57 1.35 -0.53 -12.69
CA GLY A 57 2.69 -0.36 -13.22
C GLY A 57 3.56 0.42 -12.25
N GLU A 58 4.80 -0.01 -12.09
CA GLU A 58 5.73 0.58 -11.13
C GLU A 58 7.14 0.76 -11.72
N GLN A 59 7.93 1.62 -11.08
CA GLN A 59 9.37 1.63 -11.21
C GLN A 59 9.94 0.81 -10.05
N HIS A 60 10.63 -0.30 -10.34
CA HIS A 60 11.01 -1.33 -9.34
C HIS A 60 11.91 -0.89 -8.17
N ASN A 61 12.33 0.38 -8.09
CA ASN A 61 13.13 0.90 -6.98
C ASN A 61 12.52 2.22 -6.46
N ASP A 62 11.21 2.41 -6.64
CA ASP A 62 10.47 3.57 -6.15
C ASP A 62 9.69 3.19 -4.87
N PRO A 63 10.16 3.58 -3.68
CA PRO A 63 9.49 3.24 -2.44
C PRO A 63 8.09 3.85 -2.31
N ILE A 64 7.80 4.95 -3.01
CA ILE A 64 6.46 5.55 -3.00
C ILE A 64 5.50 4.71 -3.84
N ALA A 65 5.95 4.16 -4.97
CA ALA A 65 5.17 3.22 -5.77
C ALA A 65 4.81 1.97 -4.96
N HIS A 66 5.79 1.28 -4.38
CA HIS A 66 5.55 0.08 -3.56
C HIS A 66 4.68 0.35 -2.32
N TRP A 67 4.83 1.52 -1.69
CA TRP A 67 3.94 1.93 -0.60
C TRP A 67 2.50 2.10 -1.08
N LEU A 68 2.30 2.71 -2.25
CA LEU A 68 0.99 2.95 -2.85
C LEU A 68 0.32 1.64 -3.29
N GLU A 69 1.08 0.70 -3.86
CA GLU A 69 0.61 -0.67 -4.14
C GLU A 69 0.03 -1.34 -2.90
N LEU A 70 0.77 -1.28 -1.78
CA LEU A 70 0.32 -1.82 -0.51
C LEU A 70 -0.95 -1.13 0.00
N GLN A 71 -1.07 0.20 -0.14
CA GLN A 71 -2.27 0.92 0.28
C GLN A 71 -3.48 0.51 -0.57
N ILE A 72 -3.33 0.52 -1.89
CA ILE A 72 -4.42 0.15 -2.80
C ILE A 72 -4.85 -1.31 -2.57
N ALA A 73 -3.90 -2.23 -2.38
CA ALA A 73 -4.23 -3.63 -2.06
C ALA A 73 -5.02 -3.76 -0.75
N LYS A 74 -4.65 -3.00 0.30
CA LYS A 74 -5.39 -2.93 1.56
C LYS A 74 -6.80 -2.40 1.37
N ASP A 75 -6.93 -1.28 0.69
CA ASP A 75 -8.22 -0.60 0.54
C ASP A 75 -9.16 -1.37 -0.40
N LEU A 76 -8.62 -2.02 -1.44
CA LEU A 76 -9.38 -2.95 -2.29
C LEU A 76 -9.83 -4.19 -1.53
N ALA A 77 -8.96 -4.78 -0.68
CA ALA A 77 -9.34 -5.91 0.15
C ALA A 77 -10.41 -5.53 1.18
N GLN A 78 -10.34 -4.32 1.75
CA GLN A 78 -11.38 -3.78 2.63
C GLN A 78 -12.70 -3.56 1.88
N THR A 79 -12.64 -3.04 0.65
CA THR A 79 -13.83 -2.71 -0.15
C THR A 79 -14.52 -3.94 -0.74
N LYS A 80 -13.76 -4.88 -1.32
CA LYS A 80 -14.30 -6.07 -2.01
C LYS A 80 -14.38 -7.31 -1.12
N GLY A 81 -13.62 -7.34 -0.03
CA GLY A 81 -13.36 -8.52 0.79
C GLY A 81 -12.09 -9.25 0.32
N PRO A 82 -11.21 -9.70 1.24
CA PRO A 82 -9.93 -10.34 0.89
C PRO A 82 -10.07 -11.58 -0.01
N SER A 83 -11.13 -12.37 0.18
CA SER A 83 -11.39 -13.58 -0.60
C SER A 83 -11.76 -13.32 -2.07
N LYS A 84 -12.07 -12.06 -2.42
CA LYS A 84 -12.37 -11.62 -3.79
C LYS A 84 -11.18 -10.91 -4.45
N LEU A 85 -10.05 -10.80 -3.76
CA LEU A 85 -8.83 -10.21 -4.29
C LEU A 85 -7.80 -11.31 -4.57
N VAL A 86 -7.06 -11.16 -5.66
CA VAL A 86 -5.91 -11.98 -6.02
C VAL A 86 -4.80 -11.02 -6.42
N LEU A 87 -3.58 -11.24 -5.91
CA LEU A 87 -2.41 -10.44 -6.28
C LEU A 87 -1.57 -11.19 -7.32
N GLY A 88 -1.37 -10.58 -8.48
CA GLY A 88 -0.44 -11.04 -9.51
C GLY A 88 0.88 -10.29 -9.41
N LEU A 89 1.99 -11.01 -9.28
CA LEU A 89 3.29 -10.44 -8.90
C LEU A 89 4.38 -10.85 -9.90
N GLU A 90 4.92 -9.88 -10.63
CA GLU A 90 5.91 -10.08 -11.71
C GLU A 90 7.28 -10.56 -11.22
N MET A 91 7.67 -10.16 -10.02
CA MET A 91 8.94 -10.58 -9.43
C MET A 91 9.01 -12.10 -9.13
N PHE A 92 7.91 -12.84 -9.31
CA PHE A 92 7.87 -14.30 -9.21
C PHE A 92 7.55 -14.96 -10.54
N GLU A 93 8.43 -15.90 -10.92
CA GLU A 93 8.24 -16.76 -12.08
C GLU A 93 7.13 -17.78 -11.84
N ARG A 94 6.39 -18.14 -12.90
CA ARG A 94 5.24 -19.05 -12.79
C ARG A 94 5.61 -20.43 -12.24
N ASP A 95 6.84 -20.88 -12.46
CA ASP A 95 7.30 -22.20 -12.01
C ASP A 95 7.60 -22.26 -10.50
N VAL A 96 7.70 -21.13 -9.79
CA VAL A 96 7.78 -21.09 -8.31
C VAL A 96 6.42 -20.97 -7.64
N GLN A 97 5.31 -21.02 -8.40
CA GLN A 97 3.96 -20.90 -7.85
C GLN A 97 3.67 -21.79 -6.64
N PRO A 98 4.13 -23.07 -6.56
CA PRO A 98 3.90 -23.89 -5.37
C PRO A 98 4.46 -23.26 -4.09
N LEU A 99 5.60 -22.58 -4.15
CA LEU A 99 6.22 -21.91 -3.00
C LEU A 99 5.48 -20.62 -2.66
N VAL A 100 5.07 -19.85 -3.67
CA VAL A 100 4.26 -18.62 -3.51
C VAL A 100 2.92 -18.94 -2.84
N ALA A 101 2.24 -20.00 -3.29
CA ALA A 101 0.98 -20.44 -2.70
C ALA A 101 1.15 -20.92 -1.25
N GLN A 102 2.20 -21.70 -0.95
CA GLN A 102 2.48 -22.14 0.42
C GLN A 102 2.82 -20.97 1.35
N TYR A 103 3.55 -19.96 0.86
CA TYR A 103 3.84 -18.76 1.63
C TYR A 103 2.57 -17.96 1.92
N ALA A 104 1.73 -17.72 0.91
CA ALA A 104 0.45 -17.02 1.07
C ALA A 104 -0.52 -17.78 1.99
N ALA A 105 -0.52 -19.12 1.98
CA ALA A 105 -1.28 -19.96 2.90
C ALA A 105 -0.66 -20.04 4.31
N GLY A 106 0.52 -19.46 4.51
CA GLY A 106 1.23 -19.45 5.78
C GLY A 106 1.90 -20.77 6.18
N THR A 107 1.97 -21.75 5.27
CA THR A 107 2.60 -23.05 5.49
C THR A 107 4.09 -23.08 5.18
N LEU A 108 4.63 -22.02 4.57
CA LEU A 108 6.07 -21.84 4.32
C LEU A 108 6.61 -20.65 5.12
N ALA A 109 7.65 -20.88 5.92
CA ALA A 109 8.29 -19.84 6.71
C ALA A 109 9.02 -18.81 5.84
N ASP A 110 9.12 -17.56 6.30
CA ASP A 110 9.73 -16.46 5.56
C ASP A 110 11.15 -16.77 5.07
N SER A 111 12.00 -17.29 5.96
CA SER A 111 13.38 -17.64 5.58
C SER A 111 13.45 -18.76 4.55
N ALA A 112 12.51 -19.70 4.56
CA ALA A 112 12.45 -20.79 3.58
C ALA A 112 11.93 -20.27 2.23
N PHE A 113 10.92 -19.40 2.25
CA PHE A 113 10.44 -18.74 1.04
C PHE A 113 11.55 -17.95 0.37
N GLU A 114 12.21 -17.02 1.07
CA GLU A 114 13.28 -16.18 0.51
C GLU A 114 14.43 -16.99 -0.11
N ARG A 115 14.79 -18.14 0.48
CA ARG A 115 15.83 -19.03 -0.06
C ARG A 115 15.39 -19.81 -1.31
N GLN A 116 14.11 -20.14 -1.44
CA GLN A 116 13.63 -21.12 -2.43
C GLN A 116 12.87 -20.49 -3.59
N SER A 117 12.17 -19.37 -3.37
CA SER A 117 11.27 -18.74 -4.35
C SER A 117 11.96 -17.80 -5.34
N ARG A 118 13.30 -17.66 -5.22
CA ARG A 118 14.14 -16.81 -6.09
C ARG A 118 13.59 -15.38 -6.24
N PRO A 119 13.28 -14.68 -5.13
CA PRO A 119 12.77 -13.32 -5.21
C PRO A 119 13.85 -12.36 -5.78
N TRP A 120 13.43 -11.20 -6.25
CA TRP A 120 14.37 -10.14 -6.67
C TRP A 120 15.15 -9.56 -5.47
N PRO A 121 16.33 -8.93 -5.71
CA PRO A 121 17.20 -8.44 -4.63
C PRO A 121 16.56 -7.44 -3.66
N ASN A 122 15.59 -6.66 -4.12
CA ASN A 122 14.87 -5.64 -3.35
C ASN A 122 13.64 -6.19 -2.59
N TYR A 123 13.42 -7.50 -2.61
CA TYR A 123 12.25 -8.13 -1.97
C TYR A 123 12.01 -7.73 -0.52
N ALA A 124 13.07 -7.66 0.29
CA ALA A 124 12.93 -7.42 1.72
C ALA A 124 12.26 -6.08 2.05
N THR A 125 12.48 -5.05 1.23
CA THR A 125 11.94 -3.71 1.42
C THR A 125 10.68 -3.48 0.60
N ASP A 126 10.68 -3.91 -0.65
CA ASP A 126 9.74 -3.41 -1.65
C ASP A 126 8.52 -4.32 -1.79
N TYR A 127 8.73 -5.63 -1.73
CA TYR A 127 7.68 -6.62 -2.04
C TYR A 127 7.20 -7.42 -0.82
N ARG A 128 8.07 -7.64 0.16
CA ARG A 128 7.75 -8.41 1.37
C ARG A 128 6.55 -7.84 2.14
N PRO A 129 6.38 -6.51 2.31
CA PRO A 129 5.20 -5.96 2.99
C PRO A 129 3.87 -6.37 2.31
N LEU A 130 3.82 -6.37 0.98
CA LEU A 130 2.65 -6.77 0.19
C LEU A 130 2.35 -8.26 0.34
N LEU A 131 3.38 -9.11 0.31
CA LEU A 131 3.24 -10.56 0.51
C LEU A 131 2.79 -10.90 1.94
N GLN A 132 3.34 -10.21 2.95
CA GLN A 132 2.92 -10.40 4.34
C GLN A 132 1.47 -9.95 4.55
N PHE A 133 1.07 -8.84 3.94
CA PHE A 133 -0.32 -8.42 3.94
C PHE A 133 -1.22 -9.49 3.32
N ALA A 134 -0.85 -10.01 2.15
CA ALA A 134 -1.62 -11.05 1.48
C ALA A 134 -1.76 -12.33 2.33
N ARG A 135 -0.65 -12.79 2.93
CA ARG A 135 -0.64 -13.93 3.85
C ARG A 135 -1.55 -13.71 5.05
N ASN A 136 -1.46 -12.54 5.70
CA ASN A 136 -2.25 -12.24 6.90
C ASN A 136 -3.75 -12.14 6.59
N GLN A 137 -4.12 -11.69 5.39
CA GLN A 137 -5.50 -11.58 4.94
C GLN A 137 -6.00 -12.82 4.16
N HIS A 138 -5.18 -13.86 4.03
CA HIS A 138 -5.48 -15.06 3.23
C HIS A 138 -5.83 -14.74 1.77
N ILE A 139 -5.19 -13.72 1.20
CA ILE A 139 -5.33 -13.31 -0.21
C ILE A 139 -4.45 -14.23 -1.06
N ALA A 140 -5.02 -14.75 -2.16
CA ALA A 140 -4.27 -15.58 -3.08
C ALA A 140 -3.20 -14.76 -3.83
N VAL A 141 -2.02 -15.35 -4.00
CA VAL A 141 -0.89 -14.73 -4.70
C VAL A 141 -0.45 -15.60 -5.87
N VAL A 142 -0.23 -14.96 -7.02
CA VAL A 142 0.09 -15.60 -8.29
C VAL A 142 1.39 -15.02 -8.83
N GLY A 143 2.40 -15.87 -9.10
CA GLY A 143 3.57 -15.47 -9.87
C GLY A 143 3.22 -15.37 -11.35
N THR A 144 3.42 -14.18 -11.93
CA THR A 144 2.93 -13.85 -13.29
C THR A 144 4.01 -13.93 -14.36
N ASN A 145 5.28 -13.99 -13.98
CA ASN A 145 6.37 -13.89 -14.95
C ASN A 145 6.69 -15.24 -15.60
N ALA A 146 7.17 -15.21 -16.84
CA ALA A 146 7.59 -16.39 -17.56
C ALA A 146 8.84 -17.01 -16.87
N PRO A 147 8.92 -18.34 -16.73
CA PRO A 147 10.14 -18.98 -16.24
C PRO A 147 11.33 -18.61 -17.11
N ARG A 148 12.47 -18.22 -16.50
CA ARG A 148 13.67 -17.73 -17.23
C ARG A 148 14.13 -18.64 -18.37
N ARG A 149 13.99 -19.95 -18.21
CA ARG A 149 14.31 -20.96 -19.24
C ARG A 149 13.56 -20.78 -20.57
N TYR A 150 12.46 -20.03 -20.58
CA TYR A 150 11.68 -19.70 -21.78
C TYR A 150 11.84 -18.24 -22.23
N ALA A 151 12.41 -17.39 -21.37
CA ALA A 151 12.52 -15.94 -21.60
C ALA A 151 13.92 -15.51 -22.07
N GLN A 152 14.90 -16.42 -22.09
CA GLN A 152 16.20 -16.19 -22.70
C GLN A 152 16.10 -16.53 -24.21
N GLN A 153 16.02 -15.48 -25.03
CA GLN A 153 16.28 -15.53 -26.47
C GLN A 153 17.51 -14.70 -26.78
#